data_AF-A0A349MYE2-F1
#
_entry.id   AF-A0A349MYE2-F1
#
_cell.length_a   1.000
_cell.length_b   1.000
_cell.length_c   1.000
_cell.angle_alpha   90.00
_cell.angle_beta   90.00
_cell.angle_gamma   90.00
#
_symmetry.space_group_name_H-M   'P 1'
#
loop_
_entity.id
_entity.type
_entity.pdbx_description
1 polymer ?
#
loop_
_entity_poly.entity_id
_entity_poly.type
_entity_poly.pdbx_seq_one_letter_code
_entity_poly.pdbx_strand_id
1 'polypeptide(L)'
;MVRDNNASRVNIGYATLSVKDILNLSCLLQALSAKSLAEIGPYDEETDDPDLLDRIEELFHAGLIQLSEKSSVDTFSDFKSGDRSVQFRLDLAKWHVWVTDDRLSEQQLFDLLKNPHPGLEFHPDEVVGQYQELALTVMADVFENYIYEYHFRIKTKKEADLVNESLNRWLVTYTPGQIYNLMWRSTRQAYADIGANKAGNYRYHPINFIIKIMDQKAAQLARNPKEFESYSYPSNVLPEPLKAQIFFGEMLIQPDWFLNRGPQLNVESNLASLVSDNQLSEMVDLEWNDQTEIPKIVEKAEYYDVTDFGIVVGDMMGETLYSNQIAIYGAFKSDDLNAEDATWLEHAESVFMIKHFYDLAYLMTLLSKLKQANVVQRKSDGTD
;
A
#
# COMPACT_ATOMS: atom_id res chain seq x y z
N MET A 1 19.98 -17.04 -14.22
CA MET A 1 21.10 -16.90 -15.20
C MET A 1 21.20 -15.43 -15.54
N VAL A 2 22.30 -14.77 -15.15
CA VAL A 2 22.45 -13.31 -15.25
C VAL A 2 23.58 -12.96 -16.23
N ARG A 3 23.47 -11.81 -16.92
CA ARG A 3 24.46 -11.32 -17.91
C ARG A 3 25.27 -10.16 -17.33
N ASP A 4 26.60 -10.23 -17.41
CA ASP A 4 27.49 -9.12 -17.05
C ASP A 4 27.97 -8.34 -18.27
N ASN A 5 27.99 -7.00 -18.18
CA ASN A 5 28.55 -6.08 -19.17
C ASN A 5 29.70 -5.30 -18.50
N ASN A 6 30.92 -5.84 -18.62
CA ASN A 6 32.14 -5.40 -17.92
C ASN A 6 32.72 -4.01 -18.34
N ALA A 7 31.90 -3.07 -18.81
CA ALA A 7 32.37 -1.74 -19.22
C ALA A 7 32.11 -0.70 -18.10
N SER A 8 33.20 -0.29 -17.43
CA SER A 8 33.32 0.93 -16.60
C SER A 8 32.31 1.12 -15.46
N ARG A 9 32.21 0.19 -14.52
CA ARG A 9 31.51 0.44 -13.25
C ARG A 9 32.43 1.24 -12.31
N VAL A 10 32.01 2.47 -11.98
CA VAL A 10 32.64 3.28 -10.93
C VAL A 10 32.13 2.78 -9.58
N ASN A 11 33.00 2.74 -8.56
CA ASN A 11 32.61 2.32 -7.22
C ASN A 11 31.53 3.27 -6.67
N ILE A 12 30.50 2.72 -6.02
CA ILE A 12 29.34 3.51 -5.56
C ILE A 12 29.64 4.05 -4.17
N GLY A 13 29.42 5.35 -3.96
CA GLY A 13 29.63 5.97 -2.65
C GLY A 13 28.56 5.52 -1.65
N TYR A 14 28.95 5.16 -0.43
CA TYR A 14 28.02 4.79 0.64
C TYR A 14 26.94 5.86 0.89
N ALA A 15 27.33 7.13 0.84
CA ALA A 15 26.42 8.27 1.05
C ALA A 15 25.34 8.43 -0.03
N THR A 16 25.44 7.71 -1.16
CA THR A 16 24.43 7.77 -2.24
C THR A 16 23.46 6.59 -2.22
N LEU A 17 23.60 5.66 -1.27
CA LEU A 17 22.73 4.49 -1.19
C LEU A 17 21.36 4.86 -0.64
N SER A 18 20.31 4.30 -1.24
CA SER A 18 18.95 4.41 -0.72
C SER A 18 18.75 3.51 0.51
N VAL A 19 17.63 3.72 1.22
CA VAL A 19 17.19 2.81 2.30
C VAL A 19 17.10 1.37 1.79
N LYS A 20 16.51 1.16 0.60
CA LYS A 20 16.34 -0.16 -0.02
C LYS A 20 17.69 -0.83 -0.27
N ASP A 21 18.66 -0.09 -0.79
CA ASP A 21 19.99 -0.61 -1.12
C ASP A 21 20.74 -1.07 0.13
N ILE A 22 20.75 -0.24 1.18
CA ILE A 22 21.39 -0.59 2.45
C ILE A 22 20.70 -1.81 3.05
N LEU A 23 19.38 -1.83 3.10
CA LEU A 23 18.62 -2.95 3.64
C LEU A 23 18.89 -4.25 2.88
N ASN A 24 18.94 -4.19 1.55
CA ASN A 24 19.26 -5.35 0.71
C ASN A 24 20.70 -5.84 0.93
N LEU A 25 21.67 -4.93 1.05
CA LEU A 25 23.05 -5.29 1.38
C LEU A 25 23.16 -5.91 2.77
N SER A 26 22.47 -5.36 3.77
CA SER A 26 22.45 -5.90 5.14
C SER A 26 21.88 -7.31 5.17
N CYS A 27 20.74 -7.55 4.52
CA CYS A 27 20.18 -8.90 4.41
C CYS A 27 21.16 -9.88 3.75
N LEU A 28 21.76 -9.50 2.61
CA LEU A 28 22.72 -10.35 1.92
C LEU A 28 23.92 -10.71 2.83
N LEU A 29 24.50 -9.72 3.51
CA LEU A 29 25.67 -9.89 4.38
C LEU A 29 25.36 -10.71 5.64
N GLN A 30 24.16 -10.55 6.22
CA GLN A 30 23.73 -11.31 7.38
C GLN A 30 23.34 -12.74 7.00
N ALA A 31 22.53 -12.93 5.95
CA ALA A 31 22.08 -14.24 5.49
C ALA A 31 23.25 -15.16 5.11
N LEU A 32 24.24 -14.63 4.39
CA LEU A 32 25.44 -15.37 4.00
C LEU A 32 26.54 -15.41 5.07
N SER A 33 26.25 -14.91 6.29
CA SER A 33 27.20 -14.85 7.40
C SER A 33 28.57 -14.26 6.98
N ALA A 34 28.53 -13.22 6.15
CA ALA A 34 29.72 -12.61 5.56
C ALA A 34 30.68 -12.13 6.67
N LYS A 35 31.98 -12.14 6.37
CA LYS A 35 33.06 -11.69 7.27
C LYS A 35 33.85 -10.50 6.75
N SER A 36 33.59 -10.11 5.50
CA SER A 36 34.25 -9.04 4.76
C SER A 36 33.36 -8.59 3.60
N LEU A 37 33.69 -7.45 2.99
CA LEU A 37 33.04 -6.98 1.75
C LEU A 37 33.48 -7.79 0.52
N ALA A 38 34.61 -8.49 0.61
CA ALA A 38 35.08 -9.41 -0.41
C ALA A 38 34.64 -10.86 -0.12
N GLU A 39 34.39 -11.61 -1.19
CA GLU A 39 34.11 -13.06 -1.17
C GLU A 39 32.90 -13.47 -0.34
N ILE A 40 31.79 -12.77 -0.54
CA ILE A 40 30.50 -13.10 0.06
C ILE A 40 29.90 -14.29 -0.70
N GLY A 41 29.40 -15.28 0.03
CA GLY A 41 28.85 -16.52 -0.52
C GLY A 41 29.87 -17.67 -0.62
N PRO A 42 29.57 -18.74 -1.37
CA PRO A 42 28.45 -18.88 -2.31
C PRO A 42 27.08 -18.90 -1.64
N TYR A 43 26.04 -18.68 -2.44
CA TYR A 43 24.65 -18.91 -2.03
C TYR A 43 24.45 -20.40 -1.76
N ASP A 44 23.80 -20.73 -0.64
CA ASP A 44 23.39 -22.08 -0.30
C ASP A 44 21.85 -22.13 -0.29
N GLU A 45 21.27 -23.15 -0.92
CA GLU A 45 19.81 -23.37 -0.90
C GLU A 45 19.29 -23.66 0.51
N GLU A 46 20.18 -24.02 1.46
CA GLU A 46 19.85 -24.18 2.88
C GLU A 46 19.74 -22.83 3.63
N THR A 47 19.91 -21.68 2.96
CA THR A 47 19.76 -20.38 3.60
C THR A 47 18.27 -20.08 3.85
N ASP A 48 17.89 -19.76 5.10
CA ASP A 48 16.51 -19.46 5.53
C ASP A 48 15.93 -18.13 4.98
N ASP A 49 16.49 -17.55 3.91
CA ASP A 49 15.99 -16.34 3.24
C ASP A 49 15.48 -16.69 1.82
N PRO A 50 14.16 -16.88 1.63
CA PRO A 50 13.59 -17.29 0.35
C PRO A 50 13.78 -16.26 -0.76
N ASP A 51 14.01 -14.98 -0.41
CA ASP A 51 14.14 -13.87 -1.35
C ASP A 51 15.61 -13.57 -1.69
N LEU A 52 16.55 -14.37 -1.18
CA LEU A 52 17.98 -14.08 -1.30
C LEU A 52 18.47 -14.07 -2.75
N LEU A 53 17.93 -14.94 -3.61
CA LEU A 53 18.29 -14.98 -5.05
C LEU A 53 17.86 -13.70 -5.76
N ASP A 54 16.59 -13.31 -5.62
CA ASP A 54 16.05 -12.09 -6.22
C ASP A 54 16.83 -10.86 -5.74
N ARG A 55 17.21 -10.85 -4.45
CA ARG A 55 18.03 -9.79 -3.86
C ARG A 55 19.43 -9.71 -4.46
N ILE A 56 20.08 -10.85 -4.69
CA ILE A 56 21.38 -10.91 -5.37
C ILE A 56 21.25 -10.34 -6.79
N GLU A 57 20.21 -10.70 -7.53
CA GLU A 57 19.95 -10.17 -8.87
C GLU A 57 19.73 -8.66 -8.85
N GLU A 58 18.90 -8.14 -7.93
CA GLU A 58 18.66 -6.71 -7.75
C GLU A 58 19.96 -5.95 -7.46
N LEU A 59 20.75 -6.40 -6.47
CA LEU A 59 22.00 -5.76 -6.08
C LEU A 59 23.04 -5.79 -7.20
N PHE A 60 23.09 -6.88 -7.98
CA PHE A 60 24.01 -6.99 -9.12
C PHE A 60 23.61 -6.03 -10.25
N HIS A 61 22.32 -5.91 -10.54
CA HIS A 61 21.80 -4.98 -11.53
C HIS A 61 21.98 -3.53 -11.11
N ALA A 62 21.81 -3.21 -9.82
CA ALA A 62 22.12 -1.91 -9.24
C ALA A 62 23.62 -1.59 -9.24
N GLY A 63 24.49 -2.57 -9.49
CA GLY A 63 25.94 -2.39 -9.48
C GLY A 63 26.56 -2.31 -8.09
N LEU A 64 25.81 -2.70 -7.06
CA LEU A 64 26.23 -2.69 -5.66
C LEU A 64 27.04 -3.92 -5.27
N ILE A 65 26.89 -5.01 -6.04
CA ILE A 65 27.74 -6.19 -5.95
C ILE A 65 28.29 -6.56 -7.32
N GLN A 66 29.47 -7.19 -7.32
CA GLN A 66 30.13 -7.72 -8.50
C GLN A 66 30.59 -9.15 -8.25
N LEU A 67 30.72 -9.93 -9.33
CA LEU A 67 31.40 -11.22 -9.27
C LEU A 67 32.84 -11.05 -8.78
N SER A 68 33.19 -11.80 -7.74
CA SER A 68 34.54 -11.88 -7.23
C SER A 68 35.45 -12.61 -8.23
N GLU A 69 36.66 -12.11 -8.41
CA GLU A 69 37.72 -12.75 -9.19
C GLU A 69 38.09 -14.15 -8.66
N LYS A 70 37.71 -14.46 -7.41
CA LYS A 70 37.96 -15.77 -6.78
C LYS A 70 36.81 -16.77 -6.97
N SER A 71 35.81 -16.45 -7.79
CA SER A 71 34.77 -17.40 -8.18
C SER A 71 35.37 -18.54 -9.02
N SER A 72 34.83 -19.75 -8.88
CA SER A 72 35.29 -20.91 -9.66
C SER A 72 34.99 -20.71 -11.15
N VAL A 73 35.76 -21.36 -12.02
CA VAL A 73 35.41 -21.46 -13.45
C VAL A 73 34.04 -22.13 -13.64
N ASP A 74 33.66 -23.04 -12.74
CA ASP A 74 32.37 -23.75 -12.76
C ASP A 74 31.15 -22.84 -12.51
N THR A 75 31.40 -21.61 -12.03
CA THR A 75 30.40 -20.56 -11.85
C THR A 75 29.89 -20.06 -13.22
N PHE A 76 30.70 -20.13 -14.28
CA PHE A 76 30.35 -19.62 -15.60
C PHE A 76 29.71 -20.71 -16.49
N SER A 77 28.59 -20.39 -17.12
CA SER A 77 27.91 -21.28 -18.08
C SER A 77 28.20 -20.82 -19.51
N ASP A 78 28.59 -21.76 -20.38
CA ASP A 78 28.86 -21.64 -21.83
C ASP A 78 29.24 -20.24 -22.35
N PHE A 79 30.54 -20.01 -22.54
CA PHE A 79 31.05 -18.91 -23.34
C PHE A 79 30.61 -19.06 -24.81
N LYS A 80 29.49 -18.45 -25.18
CA LYS A 80 29.15 -18.30 -26.60
C LYS A 80 30.09 -17.28 -27.24
N SER A 81 31.06 -17.77 -28.01
CA SER A 81 31.98 -16.94 -28.80
C SER A 81 31.19 -15.93 -29.66
N GLY A 82 31.25 -14.65 -29.29
CA GLY A 82 30.58 -13.56 -30.00
C GLY A 82 29.69 -12.67 -29.13
N ASP A 83 29.18 -13.16 -28.00
CA ASP A 83 28.43 -12.33 -27.04
C ASP A 83 29.41 -11.77 -26.00
N ARG A 84 29.44 -10.45 -25.80
CA ARG A 84 30.27 -9.82 -24.75
C ARG A 84 29.73 -10.04 -23.33
N SER A 85 28.60 -10.73 -23.21
CA SER A 85 27.97 -11.06 -21.94
C SER A 85 28.33 -12.48 -21.51
N VAL A 86 28.87 -12.62 -20.31
CA VAL A 86 29.12 -13.94 -19.70
C VAL A 86 27.89 -14.31 -18.86
N GLN A 87 27.42 -15.55 -18.99
CA GLN A 87 26.37 -16.12 -18.13
C GLN A 87 27.00 -16.84 -16.95
N PHE A 88 26.40 -16.70 -15.77
CA PHE A 88 26.88 -17.35 -14.57
C PHE A 88 25.75 -17.86 -13.67
N ARG A 89 26.13 -18.82 -12.82
CA ARG A 89 25.32 -19.51 -11.82
C ARG A 89 25.44 -18.82 -10.47
N LEU A 90 24.31 -18.36 -9.92
CA LEU A 90 24.25 -17.58 -8.69
C LEU A 90 24.64 -18.42 -7.46
N ASP A 91 24.27 -19.70 -7.47
CA ASP A 91 24.56 -20.73 -6.45
C ASP A 91 26.06 -21.02 -6.29
N LEU A 92 26.89 -20.70 -7.29
CA LEU A 92 28.34 -20.90 -7.22
C LEU A 92 29.13 -19.59 -7.24
N ALA A 93 28.45 -18.46 -7.34
CA ALA A 93 29.09 -17.17 -7.44
C ALA A 93 29.56 -16.70 -6.07
N LYS A 94 30.81 -16.23 -6.01
CA LYS A 94 31.28 -15.39 -4.91
C LYS A 94 31.11 -13.94 -5.31
N TRP A 95 30.72 -13.11 -4.35
CA TRP A 95 30.41 -11.71 -4.59
C TRP A 95 31.39 -10.79 -3.88
N HIS A 96 31.55 -9.60 -4.43
CA HIS A 96 32.25 -8.48 -3.83
C HIS A 96 31.29 -7.30 -3.76
N VAL A 97 31.13 -6.69 -2.59
CA VAL A 97 30.32 -5.47 -2.44
C VAL A 97 31.10 -4.29 -3.03
N TRP A 98 30.53 -3.66 -4.05
CA TRP A 98 31.14 -2.59 -4.84
C TRP A 98 30.70 -1.21 -4.33
N VAL A 99 30.85 -1.02 -3.01
CA VAL A 99 30.51 0.23 -2.29
C VAL A 99 31.76 0.73 -1.56
N THR A 100 31.96 2.05 -1.54
CA THR A 100 33.10 2.71 -0.88
C THR A 100 32.67 3.93 -0.07
N ASP A 101 33.44 4.26 0.97
CA ASP A 101 33.39 5.56 1.65
C ASP A 101 34.81 5.98 1.99
N ASP A 102 35.26 7.11 1.48
CA ASP A 102 36.64 7.62 1.67
C ASP A 102 36.98 7.91 3.15
N ARG A 103 35.98 8.01 4.02
CA ARG A 103 36.13 8.36 5.44
C ARG A 103 36.20 7.13 6.34
N LEU A 104 35.89 5.95 5.84
CA LEU A 104 35.78 4.71 6.60
C LEU A 104 36.81 3.69 6.12
N SER A 105 37.36 2.91 7.06
CA SER A 105 38.08 1.70 6.70
C SER A 105 37.12 0.63 6.16
N GLU A 106 37.63 -0.32 5.37
CA GLU A 106 36.83 -1.43 4.84
C GLU A 106 36.06 -2.19 5.93
N GLN A 107 36.70 -2.44 7.08
CA GLN A 107 36.06 -3.12 8.20
C GLN A 107 34.92 -2.29 8.81
N GLN A 108 35.11 -0.98 8.95
CA GLN A 108 34.04 -0.09 9.45
C GLN A 108 32.87 -0.02 8.48
N LEU A 109 33.14 0.05 7.17
CA LEU A 109 32.11 0.03 6.15
C LEU A 109 31.37 -1.31 6.13
N PHE A 110 32.10 -2.42 6.26
CA PHE A 110 31.51 -3.75 6.42
C PHE A 110 30.58 -3.83 7.62
N ASP A 111 31.03 -3.37 8.79
CA ASP A 111 30.23 -3.43 10.02
C ASP A 111 28.96 -2.59 9.90
N LEU A 112 29.04 -1.41 9.27
CA LEU A 112 27.91 -0.51 8.99
C LEU A 112 26.92 -1.09 7.97
N LEU A 113 27.40 -1.70 6.89
CA LEU A 113 26.54 -2.32 5.89
C LEU A 113 25.89 -3.60 6.39
N LYS A 114 26.59 -4.38 7.23
CA LYS A 114 26.05 -5.62 7.78
C LYS A 114 25.02 -5.36 8.90
N ASN A 115 25.26 -4.36 9.76
CA ASN A 115 24.38 -4.03 10.89
C ASN A 115 24.06 -2.53 10.84
N PRO A 116 23.07 -2.10 10.02
CA PRO A 116 22.75 -0.70 9.86
C PRO A 116 22.18 -0.13 11.14
N HIS A 117 22.60 1.08 11.51
CA HIS A 117 22.23 1.70 12.77
C HIS A 117 21.25 2.88 12.57
N PRO A 118 20.55 3.33 13.62
CA PRO A 118 19.49 4.34 13.51
C PRO A 118 19.99 5.77 13.31
N GLY A 119 21.30 6.00 13.43
CA GLY A 119 21.93 7.28 13.12
C GLY A 119 22.11 7.57 11.63
N LEU A 120 21.51 6.78 10.74
CA LEU A 120 21.55 7.02 9.30
C LEU A 120 20.47 8.04 8.91
N GLU A 121 20.91 9.16 8.32
CA GLU A 121 20.00 10.20 7.84
C GLU A 121 19.45 9.80 6.47
N PHE A 122 18.22 9.28 6.47
CA PHE A 122 17.48 8.97 5.25
C PHE A 122 16.43 10.04 4.95
N HIS A 123 16.06 10.15 3.67
CA HIS A 123 14.92 10.96 3.30
C HIS A 123 13.64 10.37 3.92
N PRO A 124 12.79 11.16 4.62
CA PRO A 124 11.60 10.64 5.28
C PRO A 124 10.70 9.83 4.36
N ASP A 125 10.49 10.29 3.12
CA ASP A 125 9.64 9.58 2.15
C ASP A 125 10.17 8.19 1.77
N GLU A 126 11.49 7.99 1.72
CA GLU A 126 12.08 6.66 1.46
C GLU A 126 11.82 5.72 2.64
N VAL A 127 11.93 6.24 3.87
CA VAL A 127 11.64 5.47 5.08
C VAL A 127 10.17 5.07 5.14
N VAL A 128 9.25 6.01 4.84
CA VAL A 128 7.82 5.71 4.80
C VAL A 128 7.47 4.71 3.70
N GLY A 129 8.02 4.90 2.50
CA GLY A 129 7.81 3.97 1.38
C GLY A 129 8.28 2.55 1.74
N GLN A 130 9.49 2.43 2.30
CA GLN A 130 10.04 1.14 2.69
C GLN A 130 9.25 0.49 3.83
N TYR A 131 8.79 1.29 4.80
CA TYR A 131 7.92 0.82 5.88
C TYR A 131 6.64 0.19 5.32
N GLN A 132 5.95 0.92 4.43
CA GLN A 132 4.68 0.48 3.86
C GLN A 132 4.83 -0.79 3.03
N GLU A 133 5.87 -0.85 2.18
CA GLU A 133 6.19 -2.03 1.38
C GLU A 133 6.44 -3.25 2.27
N LEU A 134 7.29 -3.13 3.29
CA LEU A 134 7.62 -4.26 4.19
C LEU A 134 6.43 -4.68 5.04
N ALA A 135 5.70 -3.73 5.60
CA ALA A 135 4.51 -4.05 6.38
C ALA A 135 3.47 -4.78 5.52
N LEU A 136 3.27 -4.35 4.27
CA LEU A 136 2.36 -5.02 3.34
C LEU A 136 2.80 -6.44 3.03
N THR A 137 4.07 -6.64 2.65
CA THR A 137 4.62 -7.97 2.36
C THR A 137 4.49 -8.92 3.55
N VAL A 138 4.93 -8.48 4.74
CA VAL A 138 4.82 -9.30 5.96
C VAL A 138 3.36 -9.62 6.28
N MET A 139 2.45 -8.66 6.14
CA MET A 139 1.02 -8.89 6.38
C MET A 139 0.40 -9.85 5.34
N ALA A 140 0.85 -9.81 4.09
CA ALA A 140 0.42 -10.75 3.06
C ALA A 140 0.86 -12.18 3.39
N ASP A 141 2.12 -12.36 3.83
CA ASP A 141 2.64 -13.66 4.27
C ASP A 141 1.87 -14.19 5.48
N VAL A 142 1.61 -13.32 6.47
CA VAL A 142 0.80 -13.66 7.65
C VAL A 142 -0.61 -14.08 7.23
N PHE A 143 -1.22 -13.36 6.27
CA PHE A 143 -2.55 -13.71 5.76
C PHE A 143 -2.54 -15.07 5.09
N GLU A 144 -1.61 -15.32 4.17
CA GLU A 144 -1.51 -16.57 3.41
C GLU A 144 -1.30 -17.77 4.32
N ASN A 145 -0.38 -17.65 5.28
CA ASN A 145 -0.16 -18.69 6.29
C ASN A 145 -1.42 -18.97 7.10
N TYR A 146 -2.13 -17.92 7.54
CA TYR A 146 -3.31 -18.09 8.37
C TYR A 146 -4.49 -18.74 7.61
N ILE A 147 -4.75 -18.33 6.37
CA ILE A 147 -5.82 -18.93 5.57
C ILE A 147 -5.51 -20.39 5.20
N TYR A 148 -4.22 -20.73 5.06
CA TYR A 148 -3.76 -22.08 4.76
C TYR A 148 -4.08 -23.06 5.89
N GLU A 149 -3.98 -22.64 7.16
CA GLU A 149 -4.38 -23.43 8.33
C GLU A 149 -5.85 -23.88 8.26
N TYR A 150 -6.71 -23.10 7.60
CA TYR A 150 -8.14 -23.40 7.39
C TYR A 150 -8.45 -24.00 6.01
N HIS A 151 -7.43 -24.50 5.31
CA HIS A 151 -7.52 -25.11 3.98
C HIS A 151 -8.02 -24.19 2.87
N PHE A 152 -7.92 -22.87 3.06
CA PHE A 152 -8.09 -21.90 1.98
C PHE A 152 -6.75 -21.66 1.29
N ARG A 153 -6.81 -21.23 0.02
CA ARG A 153 -5.62 -20.89 -0.78
C ARG A 153 -5.97 -19.78 -1.74
N ILE A 154 -5.04 -18.85 -1.93
CA ILE A 154 -5.05 -17.90 -3.05
C ILE A 154 -4.70 -18.70 -4.31
N LYS A 155 -5.58 -18.69 -5.31
CA LYS A 155 -5.43 -19.51 -6.53
C LYS A 155 -5.11 -18.70 -7.76
N THR A 156 -5.43 -17.40 -7.73
CA THR A 156 -5.34 -16.53 -8.89
C THR A 156 -4.62 -15.25 -8.54
N LYS A 157 -3.96 -14.65 -9.54
CA LYS A 157 -3.37 -13.31 -9.41
C LYS A 157 -4.41 -12.29 -8.95
N LYS A 158 -5.63 -12.36 -9.48
CA LYS A 158 -6.74 -11.48 -9.08
C LYS A 158 -7.06 -11.57 -7.57
N GLU A 159 -7.02 -12.76 -6.98
CA GLU A 159 -7.21 -12.92 -5.54
C GLU A 159 -6.03 -12.36 -4.75
N ALA A 160 -4.79 -12.53 -5.24
CA ALA A 160 -3.61 -11.94 -4.63
C ALA A 160 -3.65 -10.40 -4.67
N ASP A 161 -4.01 -9.83 -5.83
CA ASP A 161 -4.18 -8.38 -6.02
C ASP A 161 -5.25 -7.84 -5.05
N LEU A 162 -6.42 -8.50 -4.95
CA LEU A 162 -7.49 -8.13 -4.01
C LEU A 162 -7.02 -8.14 -2.55
N VAL A 163 -6.24 -9.15 -2.15
CA VAL A 163 -5.68 -9.25 -0.80
C VAL A 163 -4.73 -8.07 -0.56
N ASN A 164 -3.79 -7.82 -1.47
CA ASN A 164 -2.81 -6.74 -1.34
C ASN A 164 -3.48 -5.36 -1.28
N GLU A 165 -4.45 -5.09 -2.15
CA GLU A 165 -5.24 -3.85 -2.14
C GLU A 165 -5.98 -3.66 -0.80
N SER A 166 -6.58 -4.74 -0.27
CA SER A 166 -7.29 -4.71 1.00
C SER A 166 -6.35 -4.46 2.18
N LEU A 167 -5.21 -5.15 2.22
CA LEU A 167 -4.19 -4.97 3.26
C LEU A 167 -3.60 -3.57 3.23
N ASN A 168 -3.26 -3.06 2.05
CA ASN A 168 -2.73 -1.71 1.89
C ASN A 168 -3.71 -0.67 2.44
N ARG A 169 -5.00 -0.76 2.09
CA ARG A 169 -6.06 0.10 2.65
C ARG A 169 -6.15 0.01 4.16
N TRP A 170 -6.11 -1.20 4.74
CA TRP A 170 -6.19 -1.36 6.20
C TRP A 170 -4.94 -0.84 6.92
N LEU A 171 -3.75 -0.96 6.33
CA LEU A 171 -2.48 -0.44 6.88
C LEU A 171 -2.45 1.08 6.98
N VAL A 172 -3.28 1.79 6.20
CA VAL A 172 -3.47 3.25 6.36
C VAL A 172 -4.16 3.58 7.70
N THR A 173 -5.06 2.72 8.17
CA THR A 173 -5.98 3.06 9.27
C THR A 173 -5.67 2.30 10.57
N TYR A 174 -5.14 1.09 10.46
CA TYR A 174 -4.99 0.16 11.58
C TYR A 174 -3.53 -0.25 11.77
N THR A 175 -3.20 -0.63 13.01
CA THR A 175 -1.91 -1.28 13.30
C THR A 175 -1.87 -2.67 12.67
N PRO A 176 -0.70 -3.17 12.25
CA PRO A 176 -0.55 -4.56 11.76
C PRO A 176 -1.18 -5.60 12.71
N GLY A 177 -1.02 -5.42 14.03
CA GLY A 177 -1.62 -6.29 15.05
C GLY A 177 -3.15 -6.27 15.11
N GLN A 178 -3.78 -5.13 14.81
CA GLN A 178 -5.24 -5.06 14.64
C GLN A 178 -5.68 -5.75 13.36
N ILE A 179 -4.93 -5.57 12.26
CA ILE A 179 -5.22 -6.25 10.99
C ILE A 179 -5.11 -7.76 11.17
N TYR A 180 -4.07 -8.24 11.86
CA TYR A 180 -3.92 -9.65 12.20
C TYR A 180 -5.11 -10.19 13.01
N ASN A 181 -5.64 -9.42 13.97
CA ASN A 181 -6.87 -9.79 14.68
C ASN A 181 -8.07 -9.93 13.72
N LEU A 182 -8.22 -9.00 12.77
CA LEU A 182 -9.27 -9.06 11.74
C LEU A 182 -9.12 -10.32 10.88
N MET A 183 -7.91 -10.65 10.43
CA MET A 183 -7.63 -11.88 9.67
C MET A 183 -8.04 -13.10 10.48
N TRP A 184 -7.58 -13.17 11.73
CA TRP A 184 -7.81 -14.27 12.64
C TRP A 184 -9.30 -14.55 12.84
N ARG A 185 -10.09 -13.52 13.17
CA ARG A 185 -11.53 -13.67 13.38
C ARG A 185 -12.28 -13.97 12.09
N SER A 186 -11.89 -13.34 10.98
CA SER A 186 -12.64 -13.43 9.71
C SER A 186 -12.48 -14.76 9.03
N THR A 187 -11.27 -15.31 8.98
CA THR A 187 -11.01 -16.62 8.38
C THR A 187 -11.71 -17.75 9.16
N ARG A 188 -11.74 -17.68 10.49
CA ARG A 188 -12.49 -18.63 11.34
C ARG A 188 -13.99 -18.56 11.09
N GLN A 189 -14.53 -17.35 10.99
CA GLN A 189 -15.94 -17.15 10.68
C GLN A 189 -16.26 -17.66 9.27
N ALA A 190 -15.45 -17.35 8.27
CA ALA A 190 -15.62 -17.84 6.90
C ALA A 190 -15.63 -19.37 6.84
N TYR A 191 -14.70 -20.02 7.55
CA TYR A 191 -14.62 -21.48 7.65
C TYR A 191 -15.90 -22.08 8.26
N ALA A 192 -16.38 -21.53 9.37
CA ALA A 192 -17.60 -21.98 10.03
C ALA A 192 -18.85 -21.77 9.15
N ASP A 193 -18.96 -20.61 8.51
CA ASP A 193 -20.12 -20.25 7.68
C ASP A 193 -20.18 -21.05 6.38
N ILE A 194 -19.03 -21.37 5.78
CA ILE A 194 -18.95 -22.29 4.62
C ILE A 194 -19.35 -23.71 5.05
N GLY A 195 -18.81 -24.21 6.17
CA GLY A 195 -19.15 -25.53 6.70
C GLY A 195 -20.62 -25.68 7.06
N ALA A 196 -21.25 -24.61 7.54
CA ALA A 196 -22.69 -24.56 7.85
C ALA A 196 -23.59 -24.23 6.64
N ASN A 197 -23.02 -24.10 5.43
CA ASN A 197 -23.72 -23.72 4.20
C ASN A 197 -24.46 -22.35 4.31
N LYS A 198 -23.93 -21.42 5.10
CA LYS A 198 -24.43 -20.05 5.27
C LYS A 198 -23.74 -19.02 4.37
N ALA A 199 -22.66 -19.42 3.71
CA ALA A 199 -21.88 -18.55 2.81
C ALA A 199 -22.57 -18.25 1.46
N GLY A 200 -23.63 -18.98 1.08
CA GLY A 200 -24.27 -18.83 -0.22
C GLY A 200 -23.29 -19.07 -1.38
N ASN A 201 -23.28 -18.19 -2.39
CA ASN A 201 -22.40 -18.30 -3.57
C ASN A 201 -20.90 -18.11 -3.22
N TYR A 202 -20.59 -17.50 -2.08
CA TYR A 202 -19.21 -17.29 -1.63
C TYR A 202 -18.46 -18.59 -1.31
N ARG A 203 -19.15 -19.74 -1.19
CA ARG A 203 -18.50 -21.05 -1.05
C ARG A 203 -17.52 -21.38 -2.19
N TYR A 204 -17.70 -20.73 -3.35
CA TYR A 204 -16.81 -20.87 -4.51
C TYR A 204 -15.72 -19.80 -4.59
N HIS A 205 -15.80 -18.76 -3.76
CA HIS A 205 -14.90 -17.61 -3.71
C HIS A 205 -14.51 -17.31 -2.25
N PRO A 206 -13.80 -18.25 -1.58
CA PRO A 206 -13.53 -18.15 -0.15
C PRO A 206 -12.67 -16.93 0.23
N ILE A 207 -11.72 -16.53 -0.64
CA ILE A 207 -10.88 -15.35 -0.39
C ILE A 207 -11.72 -14.07 -0.37
N ASN A 208 -12.55 -13.85 -1.40
CA ASN A 208 -13.49 -12.73 -1.43
C ASN A 208 -14.41 -12.71 -0.21
N PHE A 209 -14.81 -13.89 0.29
CA PHE A 209 -15.65 -13.99 1.48
C PHE A 209 -14.92 -13.57 2.76
N ILE A 210 -13.66 -14.01 2.91
CA ILE A 210 -12.82 -13.61 4.04
C ILE A 210 -12.61 -12.10 4.04
N ILE A 211 -12.24 -11.52 2.89
CA ILE A 211 -12.07 -10.07 2.74
C ILE A 211 -13.36 -9.32 3.07
N LYS A 212 -14.51 -9.78 2.57
CA LYS A 212 -15.82 -9.20 2.90
C LYS A 212 -16.10 -9.20 4.41
N ILE A 213 -15.80 -10.31 5.11
CA ILE A 213 -15.99 -10.40 6.56
C ILE A 213 -15.01 -9.47 7.28
N MET A 214 -13.76 -9.36 6.81
CA MET A 214 -12.79 -8.42 7.34
C MET A 214 -13.26 -6.97 7.18
N ASP A 215 -13.79 -6.59 6.02
CA ASP A 215 -14.38 -5.26 5.79
C ASP A 215 -15.52 -4.96 6.76
N GLN A 216 -16.42 -5.92 6.98
CA GLN A 216 -17.52 -5.77 7.95
C GLN A 216 -17.00 -5.57 9.37
N LYS A 217 -15.95 -6.30 9.77
CA LYS A 217 -15.33 -6.16 11.10
C LYS A 217 -14.51 -4.88 11.23
N ALA A 218 -13.85 -4.43 10.17
CA ALA A 218 -13.15 -3.15 10.13
C ALA A 218 -14.15 -1.98 10.31
N ALA A 219 -15.30 -2.03 9.63
CA ALA A 219 -16.38 -1.07 9.83
C ALA A 219 -16.93 -1.08 11.27
N GLN A 220 -17.00 -2.25 11.91
CA GLN A 220 -17.33 -2.33 13.34
C GLN A 220 -16.24 -1.70 14.23
N LEU A 221 -14.96 -1.91 13.90
CA LEU A 221 -13.82 -1.32 14.62
C LEU A 221 -13.84 0.21 14.58
N ALA A 222 -14.23 0.80 13.45
CA ALA A 222 -14.40 2.25 13.33
C ALA A 222 -15.46 2.80 14.31
N ARG A 223 -16.50 2.00 14.60
CA ARG A 223 -17.61 2.38 15.50
C ARG A 223 -17.31 2.11 16.97
N ASN A 224 -16.49 1.10 17.28
CA ASN A 224 -16.10 0.77 18.66
C ASN A 224 -14.63 0.33 18.75
N PRO A 225 -13.67 1.27 18.94
CA PRO A 225 -12.25 0.98 18.98
C PRO A 225 -11.82 -0.01 20.09
N LYS A 226 -12.63 -0.15 21.15
CA LYS A 226 -12.31 -1.03 22.29
C LYS A 226 -12.58 -2.51 22.01
N GLU A 227 -13.27 -2.87 20.93
CA GLU A 227 -13.66 -4.27 20.65
C GLU A 227 -12.55 -5.15 20.07
N PHE A 228 -11.46 -4.55 19.58
CA PHE A 228 -10.35 -5.30 19.00
C PHE A 228 -9.00 -4.82 19.56
N GLU A 229 -8.46 -5.65 20.46
CA GLU A 229 -7.09 -5.52 20.93
C GLU A 229 -6.09 -5.75 19.78
N SER A 230 -4.97 -5.04 19.82
CA SER A 230 -3.84 -5.31 18.95
C SER A 230 -3.08 -6.52 19.48
N TYR A 231 -2.79 -7.48 18.61
CA TYR A 231 -1.96 -8.64 18.94
C TYR A 231 -0.51 -8.38 18.57
N SER A 232 0.41 -8.95 19.33
CA SER A 232 1.83 -9.02 18.95
C SER A 232 2.02 -9.87 17.69
N TYR A 233 3.16 -9.67 17.02
CA TYR A 233 3.55 -10.48 15.87
C TYR A 233 3.56 -11.99 16.24
N PRO A 234 2.96 -12.87 15.42
CA PRO A 234 2.84 -14.30 15.72
C PRO A 234 4.14 -15.07 15.47
N SER A 235 5.22 -14.67 16.16
CA SER A 235 6.58 -15.24 15.99
C SER A 235 6.69 -16.73 16.26
N ASN A 236 5.73 -17.30 17.00
CA ASN A 236 5.63 -18.73 17.28
C ASN A 236 5.03 -19.55 16.12
N VAL A 237 4.41 -18.89 15.14
CA VAL A 237 3.77 -19.52 13.97
C VAL A 237 4.55 -19.21 12.71
N LEU A 238 4.98 -17.96 12.54
CA LEU A 238 5.72 -17.49 11.39
C LEU A 238 6.94 -16.70 11.88
N PRO A 239 8.20 -17.12 11.59
CA PRO A 239 9.35 -16.30 11.90
C PRO A 239 9.25 -14.97 11.16
N GLU A 240 9.69 -13.89 11.80
CA GLU A 240 9.74 -12.58 11.13
C GLU A 240 10.80 -12.62 10.02
N PRO A 241 10.51 -12.14 8.80
CA PRO A 241 11.51 -12.11 7.73
C PRO A 241 12.74 -11.30 8.14
N LEU A 242 13.95 -11.75 7.78
CA LEU A 242 15.21 -11.07 8.12
C LEU A 242 15.19 -9.59 7.70
N LYS A 243 14.60 -9.29 6.54
CA LYS A 243 14.43 -7.93 6.03
C LYS A 243 13.61 -7.04 6.96
N ALA A 244 12.52 -7.58 7.53
CA ALA A 244 11.71 -6.86 8.51
C ALA A 244 12.46 -6.69 9.84
N GLN A 245 13.15 -7.74 10.31
CA GLN A 245 13.95 -7.66 11.54
C GLN A 245 15.03 -6.57 11.48
N ILE A 246 15.80 -6.49 10.39
CA ILE A 246 16.84 -5.48 10.20
C ILE A 246 16.21 -4.09 10.10
N PHE A 247 15.18 -3.92 9.27
CA PHE A 247 14.56 -2.62 9.05
C PHE A 247 13.91 -2.07 10.31
N PHE A 248 12.98 -2.82 10.92
CA PHE A 248 12.28 -2.35 12.11
C PHE A 248 13.16 -2.39 13.36
N GLY A 249 13.95 -3.45 13.55
CA GLY A 249 14.75 -3.64 14.77
C GLY A 249 16.04 -2.82 14.80
N GLU A 250 16.82 -2.82 13.71
CA GLU A 250 18.17 -2.22 13.69
C GLU A 250 18.15 -0.79 13.12
N MET A 251 17.44 -0.57 12.01
CA MET A 251 17.39 0.75 11.36
C MET A 251 16.47 1.74 12.07
N LEU A 252 15.26 1.31 12.47
CA LEU A 252 14.26 2.19 13.08
C LEU A 252 14.24 2.15 14.62
N ILE A 253 14.80 1.11 15.25
CA ILE A 253 14.63 0.79 16.69
C ILE A 253 13.15 0.75 17.08
N GLN A 254 12.34 0.08 16.28
CA GLN A 254 10.93 -0.17 16.51
C GLN A 254 10.66 -1.69 16.51
N PRO A 255 11.20 -2.45 17.48
CA PRO A 255 10.97 -3.90 17.55
C PRO A 255 9.49 -4.26 17.80
N ASP A 256 8.67 -3.31 18.24
CA ASP A 256 7.23 -3.42 18.43
C ASP A 256 6.43 -2.78 17.28
N TRP A 257 7.02 -2.62 16.07
CA TRP A 257 6.38 -2.01 14.89
C TRP A 257 4.97 -2.57 14.61
N PHE A 258 4.75 -3.86 14.90
CA PHE A 258 3.48 -4.53 14.69
C PHE A 258 2.33 -3.97 15.56
N LEU A 259 2.66 -3.37 16.70
CA LEU A 259 1.70 -2.76 17.62
C LEU A 259 1.43 -1.29 17.34
N ASN A 260 2.25 -0.66 16.50
CA ASN A 260 2.22 0.76 16.23
C ASN A 260 1.63 1.04 14.84
N ARG A 261 1.03 2.23 14.67
CA ARG A 261 0.63 2.67 13.32
C ARG A 261 1.88 3.10 12.58
N GLY A 262 1.97 2.68 11.31
CA GLY A 262 3.06 3.10 10.45
C GLY A 262 3.05 4.62 10.21
N PRO A 263 4.22 5.19 9.88
CA PRO A 263 4.28 6.58 9.45
C PRO A 263 3.46 6.76 8.16
N GLN A 264 2.76 7.89 8.07
CA GLN A 264 1.93 8.25 6.92
C GLN A 264 2.58 9.41 6.18
N LEU A 265 2.58 9.36 4.83
CA LEU A 265 2.83 10.54 4.01
C LEU A 265 1.67 11.55 4.25
N ASN A 266 1.93 12.85 4.10
CA ASN A 266 0.92 13.89 4.32
C ASN A 266 -0.41 13.56 3.60
N VAL A 267 -1.50 13.74 4.35
CA VAL A 267 -2.83 13.12 4.20
C VAL A 267 -3.53 13.42 2.86
N GLU A 268 -3.07 14.41 2.08
CA GLU A 268 -3.73 14.84 0.84
C GLU A 268 -3.70 13.81 -0.29
N SER A 269 -2.71 12.90 -0.34
CA SER A 269 -2.61 11.88 -1.39
C SER A 269 -3.32 10.55 -1.07
N ASN A 270 -3.76 10.34 0.19
CA ASN A 270 -4.25 9.05 0.68
C ASN A 270 -5.78 8.98 0.87
N LEU A 271 -6.51 10.06 0.56
CA LEU A 271 -7.98 10.02 0.60
C LEU A 271 -8.57 9.03 -0.43
N ALA A 272 -7.89 8.81 -1.55
CA ALA A 272 -8.32 7.85 -2.57
C ALA A 272 -8.15 6.38 -2.13
N SER A 273 -7.19 6.07 -1.25
CA SER A 273 -6.94 4.71 -0.75
C SER A 273 -7.83 4.32 0.44
N LEU A 274 -8.51 5.30 1.05
CA LEU A 274 -9.44 5.11 2.16
C LEU A 274 -10.85 4.68 1.71
N VAL A 275 -11.20 4.84 0.44
CA VAL A 275 -12.48 4.40 -0.10
C VAL A 275 -12.28 3.03 -0.73
N SER A 276 -12.96 2.00 -0.21
CA SER A 276 -12.82 0.65 -0.77
C SER A 276 -13.35 0.60 -2.20
N ASP A 277 -12.75 -0.19 -3.10
CA ASP A 277 -13.26 -0.41 -4.46
C ASP A 277 -14.72 -0.92 -4.47
N ASN A 278 -15.14 -1.64 -3.43
CA ASN A 278 -16.53 -2.06 -3.27
C ASN A 278 -17.46 -0.88 -2.89
N GLN A 279 -17.00 0.06 -2.07
CA GLN A 279 -17.74 1.29 -1.74
C GLN A 279 -17.73 2.29 -2.89
N LEU A 280 -16.61 2.41 -3.62
CA LEU A 280 -16.52 3.18 -4.86
C LEU A 280 -17.44 2.60 -5.93
N SER A 281 -17.51 1.27 -6.10
CA SER A 281 -18.46 0.66 -7.04
C SER A 281 -19.92 0.90 -6.62
N GLU A 282 -20.23 0.84 -5.32
CA GLU A 282 -21.58 1.13 -4.81
C GLU A 282 -21.94 2.63 -4.87
N MET A 283 -20.95 3.55 -4.83
CA MET A 283 -21.14 5.00 -4.96
C MET A 283 -21.17 5.47 -6.43
N VAL A 284 -20.44 4.82 -7.33
CA VAL A 284 -20.43 5.10 -8.77
C VAL A 284 -21.69 4.56 -9.45
N ASP A 285 -22.29 3.47 -8.95
CA ASP A 285 -23.53 2.89 -9.50
C ASP A 285 -24.82 3.69 -9.17
N LEU A 286 -24.71 4.83 -8.48
CA LEU A 286 -25.83 5.71 -8.11
C LEU A 286 -25.85 7.06 -8.85
N GLU A 287 -24.96 7.26 -9.83
CA GLU A 287 -24.92 8.51 -10.61
C GLU A 287 -26.12 8.63 -11.56
N TRP A 288 -26.95 9.64 -11.30
CA TRP A 288 -28.09 10.01 -12.11
C TRP A 288 -27.64 10.89 -13.28
N ASN A 289 -27.89 10.44 -14.51
CA ASN A 289 -27.46 11.13 -15.73
C ASN A 289 -28.62 11.58 -16.63
N ASP A 290 -29.88 11.45 -16.18
CA ASP A 290 -31.03 11.87 -16.98
C ASP A 290 -31.17 13.40 -17.02
N GLN A 291 -30.72 13.97 -18.13
CA GLN A 291 -30.71 15.41 -18.40
C GLN A 291 -32.10 15.99 -18.76
N THR A 292 -33.15 15.18 -18.87
CA THR A 292 -34.49 15.65 -19.29
C THR A 292 -35.12 16.66 -18.33
N GLU A 293 -34.71 16.67 -17.06
CA GLU A 293 -35.20 17.59 -16.03
C GLU A 293 -34.45 18.94 -15.99
N ILE A 294 -33.26 19.05 -16.61
CA ILE A 294 -32.45 20.29 -16.60
C ILE A 294 -33.23 21.52 -17.09
N PRO A 295 -34.00 21.47 -18.19
CA PRO A 295 -34.76 22.64 -18.65
C PRO A 295 -35.75 23.16 -17.60
N LYS A 296 -36.42 22.25 -16.86
CA LYS A 296 -37.39 22.64 -15.81
C LYS A 296 -36.70 23.22 -14.59
N ILE A 297 -35.51 22.71 -14.24
CA ILE A 297 -34.69 23.25 -13.15
C ILE A 297 -34.28 24.68 -13.49
N VAL A 298 -33.78 24.91 -14.70
CA VAL A 298 -33.32 26.23 -15.18
C VAL A 298 -34.47 27.22 -15.28
N GLU A 299 -35.66 26.78 -15.71
CA GLU A 299 -36.86 27.64 -15.77
C GLU A 299 -37.30 28.15 -14.39
N LYS A 300 -37.08 27.36 -13.34
CA LYS A 300 -37.49 27.68 -11.97
C LYS A 300 -36.40 28.35 -11.13
N ALA A 301 -35.16 28.34 -11.61
CA ALA A 301 -34.00 28.85 -10.87
C ALA A 301 -34.04 30.38 -10.77
N GLU A 302 -33.98 30.90 -9.54
CA GLU A 302 -33.82 32.34 -9.30
C GLU A 302 -32.33 32.72 -9.25
N TYR A 303 -31.51 31.84 -8.67
CA TYR A 303 -30.07 32.01 -8.58
C TYR A 303 -29.33 30.67 -8.57
N TYR A 304 -28.02 30.72 -8.79
CA TYR A 304 -27.14 29.59 -8.55
C TYR A 304 -25.80 30.01 -7.96
N ASP A 305 -25.17 29.07 -7.24
CA ASP A 305 -23.82 29.16 -6.71
C ASP A 305 -22.97 27.99 -7.22
N VAL A 306 -21.70 28.26 -7.47
CA VAL A 306 -20.72 27.21 -7.82
C VAL A 306 -19.78 27.08 -6.64
N THR A 307 -19.80 25.92 -5.98
CA THR A 307 -18.96 25.60 -4.83
C THR A 307 -17.92 24.56 -5.21
N ASP A 308 -16.94 24.35 -4.34
CA ASP A 308 -15.91 23.32 -4.54
C ASP A 308 -16.49 21.90 -4.53
N PHE A 309 -17.71 21.75 -4.03
CA PHE A 309 -18.41 20.49 -3.90
C PHE A 309 -19.67 20.39 -4.74
N GLY A 310 -19.96 21.30 -5.68
CA GLY A 310 -21.12 21.17 -6.58
C GLY A 310 -21.73 22.49 -7.06
N ILE A 311 -22.96 22.39 -7.57
CA ILE A 311 -23.76 23.53 -8.02
C ILE A 311 -25.00 23.60 -7.15
N VAL A 312 -25.17 24.70 -6.42
CA VAL A 312 -26.40 24.97 -5.66
C VAL A 312 -27.32 25.80 -6.53
N VAL A 313 -28.58 25.38 -6.66
CA VAL A 313 -29.62 26.12 -7.38
C VAL A 313 -30.72 26.48 -6.41
N GLY A 314 -30.99 27.77 -6.26
CA GLY A 314 -32.07 28.28 -5.43
C GLY A 314 -33.32 28.56 -6.24
N ASP A 315 -34.45 28.08 -5.74
CA ASP A 315 -35.79 28.46 -6.19
C ASP A 315 -36.63 28.98 -5.01
N MET A 316 -37.90 29.33 -5.26
CA MET A 316 -38.82 29.82 -4.21
C MET A 316 -39.12 28.80 -3.09
N MET A 317 -38.73 27.53 -3.27
CA MET A 317 -38.99 26.43 -2.33
C MET A 317 -37.73 26.05 -1.52
N GLY A 318 -36.55 26.50 -1.91
CA GLY A 318 -35.30 26.30 -1.19
C GLY A 318 -34.08 26.13 -2.09
N GLU A 319 -32.96 25.76 -1.48
CA GLU A 319 -31.70 25.50 -2.18
C GLU A 319 -31.53 24.01 -2.43
N THR A 320 -31.35 23.63 -3.70
CA THR A 320 -31.07 22.25 -4.11
C THR A 320 -29.61 22.12 -4.54
N LEU A 321 -28.89 21.15 -3.98
CA LEU A 321 -27.51 20.87 -4.33
C LEU A 321 -27.43 19.77 -5.40
N TYR A 322 -26.74 20.09 -6.49
CA TYR A 322 -26.41 19.17 -7.57
C TYR A 322 -24.91 18.87 -7.51
N SER A 323 -24.55 17.64 -7.19
CA SER A 323 -23.15 17.23 -7.14
C SER A 323 -22.98 15.72 -7.31
N ASN A 324 -21.73 15.29 -7.47
CA ASN A 324 -21.35 13.90 -7.30
C ASN A 324 -21.18 13.56 -5.80
N GLN A 325 -21.34 12.28 -5.48
CA GLN A 325 -21.34 11.82 -4.09
C GLN A 325 -19.98 12.02 -3.39
N ILE A 326 -18.88 11.87 -4.13
CA ILE A 326 -17.52 11.98 -3.61
C ILE A 326 -17.20 13.41 -3.18
N ALA A 327 -17.62 14.41 -3.96
CA ALA A 327 -17.38 15.82 -3.69
C ALA A 327 -18.15 16.30 -2.45
N ILE A 328 -19.42 15.87 -2.30
CA ILE A 328 -20.19 16.16 -1.08
C ILE A 328 -19.57 15.45 0.13
N TYR A 329 -19.21 14.17 -0.01
CA TYR A 329 -18.53 13.44 1.06
C TYR A 329 -17.26 14.14 1.52
N GLY A 330 -16.42 14.61 0.58
CA GLY A 330 -15.20 15.34 0.89
C GLY A 330 -15.46 16.64 1.66
N ALA A 331 -16.50 17.40 1.30
CA ALA A 331 -16.80 18.68 1.91
C ALA A 331 -17.50 18.58 3.28
N PHE A 332 -18.40 17.61 3.48
CA PHE A 332 -19.22 17.52 4.69
C PHE A 332 -18.70 16.51 5.71
N LYS A 333 -17.64 15.76 5.40
CA LYS A 333 -16.97 14.88 6.36
C LYS A 333 -16.05 15.63 7.33
N SER A 334 -15.44 16.75 6.90
CA SER A 334 -14.47 17.49 7.72
C SER A 334 -15.12 18.30 8.85
N ASP A 335 -16.38 18.71 8.67
CA ASP A 335 -17.05 19.64 9.57
C ASP A 335 -17.64 18.96 10.80
N ASP A 336 -17.71 17.63 10.81
CA ASP A 336 -18.19 16.83 11.95
C ASP A 336 -17.15 15.79 12.38
N LEU A 337 -16.18 16.22 13.19
CA LEU A 337 -15.11 15.37 13.74
C LEU A 337 -15.63 14.21 14.63
N ASN A 338 -16.94 14.04 14.84
CA ASN A 338 -17.50 13.03 15.74
C ASN A 338 -18.76 12.29 15.24
N ALA A 339 -19.22 12.47 14.00
CA ALA A 339 -20.49 11.88 13.59
C ALA A 339 -20.31 10.66 12.66
N GLU A 340 -21.15 9.64 12.89
CA GLU A 340 -21.14 8.32 12.27
C GLU A 340 -21.18 8.39 10.72
N ASP A 341 -20.66 7.37 10.02
CA ASP A 341 -20.53 7.31 8.54
C ASP A 341 -21.82 7.58 7.71
N ALA A 342 -23.00 7.69 8.33
CA ALA A 342 -24.28 8.01 7.69
C ALA A 342 -24.79 9.44 7.96
N THR A 343 -24.18 10.16 8.90
CA THR A 343 -24.65 11.49 9.35
C THR A 343 -24.22 12.63 8.42
N TRP A 344 -23.15 12.46 7.63
CA TRP A 344 -22.72 13.49 6.68
C TRP A 344 -23.78 13.80 5.63
N LEU A 345 -24.55 12.79 5.21
CA LEU A 345 -25.65 12.99 4.26
C LEU A 345 -26.83 13.67 4.94
N GLU A 346 -27.19 13.26 6.16
CA GLU A 346 -28.23 13.95 6.95
C GLU A 346 -27.85 15.41 7.24
N HIS A 347 -26.56 15.67 7.46
CA HIS A 347 -26.03 17.02 7.64
C HIS A 347 -26.09 17.83 6.34
N ALA A 348 -25.63 17.27 5.22
CA ALA A 348 -25.74 17.92 3.92
C ALA A 348 -27.21 18.17 3.54
N GLU A 349 -28.12 17.24 3.85
CA GLU A 349 -29.57 17.36 3.67
C GLU A 349 -30.22 18.38 4.62
N SER A 350 -29.57 18.69 5.75
CA SER A 350 -30.01 19.75 6.67
C SER A 350 -29.74 21.16 6.13
N VAL A 351 -28.75 21.29 5.23
CA VAL A 351 -28.36 22.57 4.61
C VAL A 351 -28.98 22.71 3.22
N PHE A 352 -28.99 21.65 2.42
CA PHE A 352 -29.45 21.65 1.04
C PHE A 352 -30.41 20.51 0.75
N MET A 353 -31.34 20.71 -0.18
CA MET A 353 -32.11 19.60 -0.74
C MET A 353 -31.20 18.78 -1.68
N ILE A 354 -30.99 17.51 -1.39
CA ILE A 354 -30.25 16.57 -2.24
C ILE A 354 -31.24 15.52 -2.74
N LYS A 355 -31.40 15.39 -4.07
CA LYS A 355 -32.34 14.44 -4.69
C LYS A 355 -31.63 13.20 -5.21
N HIS A 356 -30.52 13.41 -5.90
CA HIS A 356 -29.67 12.39 -6.49
C HIS A 356 -28.22 12.88 -6.49
N PHE A 357 -27.28 11.97 -6.76
CA PHE A 357 -25.92 12.32 -7.13
C PHE A 357 -25.79 12.30 -8.65
N TYR A 358 -25.01 13.21 -9.21
CA TYR A 358 -24.95 13.46 -10.64
C TYR A 358 -23.53 13.33 -11.16
N ASP A 359 -23.39 12.77 -12.36
CA ASP A 359 -22.10 12.69 -13.04
C ASP A 359 -21.60 14.08 -13.48
N LEU A 360 -20.31 14.16 -13.81
CA LEU A 360 -19.70 15.42 -14.25
C LEU A 360 -20.37 15.99 -15.51
N ALA A 361 -20.83 15.14 -16.42
CA ALA A 361 -21.45 15.57 -17.67
C ALA A 361 -22.78 16.30 -17.42
N TYR A 362 -23.58 15.80 -16.48
CA TYR A 362 -24.82 16.42 -16.02
C TYR A 362 -24.53 17.78 -15.37
N LEU A 363 -23.58 17.84 -14.43
CA LEU A 363 -23.22 19.07 -13.72
C LEU A 363 -22.75 20.16 -14.69
N MET A 364 -21.86 19.80 -15.64
CA MET A 364 -21.39 20.73 -16.66
C MET A 364 -22.51 21.21 -17.58
N THR A 365 -23.47 20.34 -17.91
CA THR A 365 -24.63 20.67 -18.72
C THR A 365 -25.57 21.62 -17.98
N LEU A 366 -25.87 21.34 -16.72
CA LEU A 366 -26.69 22.20 -15.85
C LEU A 366 -26.07 23.59 -15.72
N LEU A 367 -24.78 23.68 -15.39
CA LEU A 367 -24.06 24.95 -15.27
C LEU A 367 -24.10 25.76 -16.56
N SER A 368 -23.86 25.09 -17.70
CA SER A 368 -23.93 25.73 -19.01
C SER A 368 -25.32 26.28 -19.30
N LYS A 369 -26.37 25.55 -18.95
CA LYS A 369 -27.77 25.97 -19.16
C LYS A 369 -28.20 27.11 -18.24
N LEU A 370 -27.80 27.11 -16.96
CA LEU A 370 -28.02 28.22 -16.04
C LEU A 370 -27.37 29.51 -16.55
N LYS A 371 -26.13 29.41 -17.03
CA LYS A 371 -25.42 30.54 -17.67
C LYS A 371 -26.11 31.03 -18.94
N GLN A 372 -26.54 30.13 -19.82
CA GLN A 372 -27.26 30.49 -21.05
C GLN A 372 -28.59 31.19 -20.78
N ALA A 373 -29.30 30.79 -19.73
CA ALA A 373 -30.56 31.40 -19.31
C ALA A 373 -30.37 32.72 -18.54
N ASN A 374 -29.13 33.16 -18.31
CA ASN A 374 -28.78 34.34 -17.50
C ASN A 374 -29.37 34.30 -16.08
N VAL A 375 -29.44 33.11 -15.47
CA VAL A 375 -29.79 32.97 -14.06
C VAL A 375 -28.73 33.69 -13.22
N VAL A 376 -29.14 34.37 -12.14
CA VAL A 376 -28.22 35.19 -11.34
C VAL A 376 -27.21 34.30 -10.61
N GLN A 377 -25.93 34.48 -10.89
CA GLN A 377 -24.89 33.82 -10.10
C GLN A 377 -24.67 34.60 -8.82
N ARG A 378 -24.91 33.97 -7.67
CA ARG A 378 -24.45 34.49 -6.38
C ARG A 378 -22.95 34.19 -6.27
N LYS A 379 -22.22 35.12 -5.67
CA LYS A 379 -20.82 34.89 -5.31
C LYS A 379 -20.86 34.46 -3.85
N SER A 380 -20.33 33.29 -3.53
CA SER A 380 -20.04 32.97 -2.15
C SER A 380 -18.98 33.97 -1.66
N ASP A 381 -19.39 34.91 -0.82
CA ASP A 381 -18.43 35.62 0.01
C ASP A 381 -17.88 34.57 0.97
N GLY A 382 -16.62 34.19 0.76
CA GLY A 382 -15.91 33.32 1.69
C GLY A 382 -15.91 33.97 3.06
N THR A 383 -16.51 33.31 4.04
CA THR A 383 -16.37 33.65 5.45
C THR A 383 -16.22 32.38 6.27
N ASP A 384 -15.00 32.27 6.81
CA ASP A 384 -14.53 31.69 8.07
C ASP A 384 -14.80 30.22 8.44
#